data_AF-A0AAD5RQQ8-F1
#
_entry.id   AF-A0AAD5RQQ8-F1
#
_cell.length_a   1.000
_cell.length_b   1.000
_cell.length_c   1.000
_cell.angle_alpha   90.00
_cell.angle_beta   90.00
_cell.angle_gamma   90.00
#
_symmetry.space_group_name_H-M   'P 1'
#
loop_
_entity.id
_entity.type
_entity.pdbx_description
1 polymer ?
#
loop_
_entity_poly.entity_id
_entity_poly.type
_entity_poly.pdbx_seq_one_letter_code
_entity_poly.pdbx_strand_id
1 'polypeptide(L)'
;MHRDIVFASSTAQLPEGVEVLASNDVCQNQGMRAPGKLITVQGHPEFNETIVNEILELRHGTGILGDELYEGGMKRVGWKHDGVGVAKAFLKFCKE
;
A
#
# COMPACT_ATOMS: atom_id res chain seq x y z
N MET A 1 -2.78 -9.08 -5.46
CA MET A 1 -3.44 -7.80 -5.13
C MET A 1 -4.15 -7.97 -3.80
N HIS A 2 -4.07 -6.97 -2.91
CA HIS A 2 -4.84 -6.95 -1.65
C HIS A 2 -6.33 -7.14 -1.97
N ARG A 3 -6.99 -8.06 -1.26
CA ARG A 3 -8.43 -8.34 -1.40
C ARG A 3 -9.23 -7.80 -0.21
N ASP A 4 -8.52 -7.14 0.69
CA ASP A 4 -8.89 -6.71 2.04
C ASP A 4 -9.06 -5.19 2.11
N ILE A 5 -9.40 -4.55 0.98
CA ILE A 5 -9.61 -3.10 0.94
C ILE A 5 -10.73 -2.67 1.87
N VAL A 6 -10.47 -1.66 2.70
CA VAL A 6 -11.50 -0.93 3.43
C VAL A 6 -12.06 0.14 2.49
N PHE A 7 -13.28 -0.07 2.00
CA PHE A 7 -13.93 0.90 1.13
C PHE A 7 -14.17 2.22 1.86
N ALA A 8 -13.73 3.32 1.28
CA ALA A 8 -14.13 4.67 1.64
C ALA A 8 -15.15 5.15 0.59
N SER A 9 -16.34 4.58 0.62
CA SER A 9 -17.45 4.95 -0.28
C SER A 9 -18.40 5.92 0.43
N SER A 10 -19.40 6.43 -0.29
CA SER A 10 -20.52 7.16 0.31
C SER A 10 -21.36 6.32 1.30
N THR A 11 -21.20 4.99 1.32
CA THR A 11 -21.91 4.07 2.21
C THR A 11 -21.06 3.59 3.40
N ALA A 12 -19.73 3.66 3.29
CA ALA A 12 -18.81 3.43 4.40
C ALA A 12 -18.30 4.78 4.90
N GLN A 13 -19.05 5.36 5.85
CA GLN A 13 -18.68 6.62 6.46
C GLN A 13 -17.35 6.45 7.22
N LEU A 14 -16.35 7.23 6.82
CA LEU A 14 -15.15 7.39 7.62
C LEU A 14 -15.54 7.91 9.00
N PRO A 15 -14.86 7.48 10.07
CA PRO A 15 -15.07 8.07 11.39
C PRO A 15 -14.86 9.58 11.36
N GLU A 16 -15.55 10.30 12.24
CA GLU A 16 -15.41 11.75 12.35
C GLU A 16 -13.94 12.16 12.58
N GLY A 17 -13.46 13.12 11.80
CA GLY A 17 -12.08 13.61 11.86
C GLY A 17 -11.04 12.71 11.20
N VAL A 18 -11.46 11.66 10.46
CA VAL A 18 -10.59 10.84 9.62
C VAL A 18 -10.70 11.25 8.15
N GLU A 19 -9.55 11.46 7.50
CA GLU A 19 -9.45 11.77 6.07
C GLU A 19 -8.75 10.64 5.30
N VAL A 20 -9.13 10.44 4.04
CA VAL A 20 -8.39 9.57 3.10
C VAL A 20 -7.20 10.34 2.55
N LEU A 21 -6.02 9.73 2.60
CA LEU A 21 -4.76 10.33 2.14
C LEU A 21 -4.55 10.18 0.65
N ALA A 22 -4.97 9.07 0.06
CA ALA A 22 -4.79 8.78 -1.36
C ALA A 22 -5.78 7.72 -1.85
N SER A 23 -6.06 7.73 -3.15
CA SER A 23 -6.91 6.78 -3.86
C SER A 23 -6.45 6.61 -5.31
N ASN A 24 -6.86 5.52 -5.95
CA ASN A 24 -6.73 5.30 -7.38
C ASN A 24 -7.86 4.40 -7.91
N ASP A 25 -7.87 4.12 -9.21
CA ASP A 25 -8.94 3.36 -9.89
C ASP A 25 -9.10 1.91 -9.36
N VAL A 26 -8.07 1.39 -8.70
CA VAL A 26 -8.05 0.02 -8.16
C VAL A 26 -8.39 0.00 -6.66
N CYS A 27 -8.01 1.05 -5.94
CA CYS A 27 -8.11 1.15 -4.49
C CYS A 27 -8.54 2.55 -4.07
N GLN A 28 -9.78 2.66 -3.59
CA GLN A 28 -10.37 3.92 -3.15
C GLN A 28 -9.77 4.46 -1.83
N ASN A 29 -9.06 3.62 -1.06
CA ASN A 29 -8.46 4.00 0.21
C ASN A 29 -7.05 3.43 0.33
N GLN A 30 -6.04 4.22 -0.01
CA GLN A 30 -4.64 3.85 0.11
C GLN A 30 -4.05 4.17 1.49
N GLY A 31 -4.80 4.86 2.34
CA GLY A 31 -4.35 5.29 3.65
C GLY A 31 -5.29 6.32 4.25
N MET A 32 -5.33 6.36 5.58
CA MET A 32 -6.17 7.26 6.35
C MET A 32 -5.33 8.05 7.34
N ARG A 33 -5.82 9.24 7.72
CA ARG A 33 -5.19 10.08 8.73
C ARG A 33 -6.23 10.72 9.64
N ALA A 34 -5.89 10.81 10.92
CA ALA A 34 -6.47 11.78 11.84
C ALA A 34 -5.32 12.42 12.62
N PRO A 35 -5.17 13.77 12.58
CA PRO A 35 -4.08 14.47 13.26
C PRO A 35 -3.89 14.01 14.72
N GLY A 36 -2.67 13.64 15.11
CA GLY A 36 -2.33 13.21 16.47
C GLY A 36 -3.01 11.91 16.94
N LYS A 37 -3.71 11.19 16.07
CA LYS A 37 -4.47 9.97 16.43
C LYS A 37 -4.09 8.75 15.59
N LEU A 38 -4.09 8.89 14.26
CA LEU A 38 -3.71 7.79 13.37
C LEU A 38 -3.11 8.27 12.05
N ILE A 39 -2.24 7.44 11.50
CA ILE A 39 -1.83 7.43 10.10
C ILE A 39 -1.74 5.97 9.65
N THR A 40 -2.31 5.64 8.49
CA THR A 40 -2.30 4.28 7.93
C THR A 40 -1.88 4.28 6.47
N VAL A 41 -1.39 3.13 6.01
CA VAL A 41 -1.09 2.87 4.60
C VAL A 41 -1.62 1.48 4.24
N GLN A 42 -2.26 1.35 3.08
CA GLN A 42 -2.70 0.06 2.54
C GLN A 42 -1.58 -0.63 1.76
N GLY A 43 -0.74 0.17 1.09
CA GLY A 43 0.45 -0.34 0.41
C GLY A 43 1.58 -0.67 1.39
N HIS A 44 2.65 -1.25 0.84
CA HIS A 44 3.83 -1.68 1.59
C HIS A 44 5.05 -0.78 1.27
N PRO A 45 5.14 0.44 1.83
CA PRO A 45 6.27 1.34 1.62
C PRO A 45 7.60 0.79 2.16
N GLU A 46 7.55 -0.21 3.03
CA GLU A 46 8.68 -0.95 3.60
C GLU A 46 9.25 -1.99 2.64
N PHE A 47 8.52 -2.38 1.60
CA PHE A 47 9.02 -3.35 0.62
C PHE A 47 10.10 -2.73 -0.24
N ASN A 48 11.13 -3.53 -0.50
CA ASN A 48 12.22 -3.22 -1.42
C ASN A 48 12.27 -4.29 -2.53
N GLU A 49 13.17 -4.08 -3.50
CA GLU A 49 13.32 -4.98 -4.64
C GLU A 49 13.49 -6.45 -4.22
N THR A 50 14.35 -6.73 -3.24
CA THR A 50 14.58 -8.09 -2.74
C THR A 50 13.29 -8.72 -2.20
N ILE A 51 12.57 -8.03 -1.33
CA ILE A 51 11.33 -8.54 -0.72
C ILE A 51 10.28 -8.80 -1.81
N VAL A 52 10.11 -7.86 -2.73
CA VAL A 52 9.08 -8.00 -3.78
C VAL A 52 9.44 -9.13 -4.74
N ASN A 53 10.71 -9.32 -5.08
CA ASN A 53 11.15 -10.42 -5.93
C ASN A 53 10.79 -11.78 -5.31
N GLU A 54 11.17 -12.01 -4.05
CA GLU A 54 10.88 -13.24 -3.31
C GLU A 54 9.36 -13.54 -3.26
N ILE A 55 8.54 -12.50 -3.03
CA ILE A 55 7.08 -12.63 -3.03
C ILE A 55 6.54 -13.03 -4.41
N LEU A 56 7.07 -12.43 -5.48
CA LEU A 56 6.64 -12.72 -6.85
C LEU A 56 7.01 -14.16 -7.24
N GLU A 57 8.26 -14.57 -7.00
CA GLU A 57 8.73 -15.93 -7.30
C GLU A 57 7.94 -16.98 -6.53
N LEU A 58 7.77 -16.80 -5.21
CA LEU A 58 7.07 -17.77 -4.37
C LEU A 58 5.58 -17.89 -4.71
N ARG A 59 4.89 -16.77 -4.97
CA ARG A 59 3.46 -16.79 -5.30
C ARG A 59 3.20 -17.28 -6.73
N HIS A 60 4.13 -17.06 -7.66
CA HIS A 60 4.05 -17.63 -9.00
C HIS A 60 4.30 -19.13 -8.98
N GLY A 61 5.36 -19.57 -8.30
CA GLY A 61 5.70 -21.00 -8.15
C GLY A 61 4.63 -21.84 -7.44
N THR A 62 3.78 -21.21 -6.61
CA THR A 62 2.62 -21.87 -5.97
C THR A 62 1.32 -21.76 -6.78
N GLY A 63 1.34 -21.12 -7.95
CA GLY A 63 0.16 -20.92 -8.81
C GLY A 63 -0.84 -19.88 -8.29
N ILE A 64 -0.52 -19.15 -7.22
CA ILE A 64 -1.36 -18.09 -6.66
C ILE A 64 -1.34 -16.85 -7.57
N LEU A 65 -0.18 -16.57 -8.17
CA LEU A 65 0.04 -15.47 -9.10
C LEU A 65 0.10 -16.02 -10.53
N GLY A 66 -0.76 -15.54 -11.43
CA GLY A 66 -0.68 -15.89 -12.85
C GLY A 66 0.45 -15.18 -13.58
N ASP A 67 0.83 -15.71 -14.75
CA ASP A 67 1.99 -15.25 -15.54
C ASP A 67 1.97 -13.75 -15.84
N GLU A 68 0.83 -13.20 -16.24
CA GLU A 68 0.70 -11.78 -16.59
C GLU A 68 1.06 -10.86 -15.40
N LEU A 69 0.57 -11.19 -14.20
CA LEU A 69 0.86 -10.41 -12.99
C LEU A 69 2.31 -10.60 -12.55
N TYR A 70 2.85 -11.81 -12.68
CA TYR A 70 4.25 -12.11 -12.39
C TYR A 70 5.19 -11.30 -13.27
N GLU A 71 5.06 -11.41 -14.59
CA GLU A 71 5.91 -10.70 -15.56
C GLU A 71 5.82 -9.18 -15.39
N GLY A 72 4.60 -8.67 -15.18
CA GLY A 72 4.40 -7.25 -14.89
C GLY A 72 5.08 -6.81 -13.60
N GLY A 73 5.02 -7.63 -12.55
CA GLY A 73 5.71 -7.39 -11.29
C GLY A 73 7.23 -7.37 -11.45
N MET A 74 7.79 -8.38 -12.11
CA MET A 74 9.24 -8.51 -12.33
C MET A 74 9.82 -7.34 -13.13
N LYS A 75 9.07 -6.79 -14.10
CA LYS A 75 9.49 -5.59 -14.84
C LYS A 75 9.58 -4.33 -13.98
N ARG A 76 8.85 -4.28 -12.86
CA ARG A 76 8.73 -3.10 -11.98
C ARG A 76 9.45 -3.24 -10.64
N VAL A 77 9.95 -4.43 -10.31
CA VAL A 77 10.47 -4.76 -8.98
C VAL A 77 11.61 -3.83 -8.52
N GLY A 78 12.49 -3.42 -9.44
CA GLY A 78 13.58 -2.49 -9.18
C GLY A 78 13.25 -1.01 -9.41
N TRP A 79 11.98 -0.66 -9.65
CA TRP A 79 11.59 0.73 -9.82
C TRP A 79 11.76 1.49 -8.50
N LYS A 80 12.18 2.75 -8.60
CA LYS A 80 12.26 3.63 -7.44
C LYS A 80 10.88 3.78 -6.81
N HIS A 81 10.80 3.59 -5.50
CA HIS A 81 9.62 3.79 -4.68
C HIS A 81 9.87 4.85 -3.60
N ASP A 82 8.79 5.38 -3.02
CA ASP A 82 8.84 6.51 -2.08
C ASP A 82 8.87 6.08 -0.60
N GLY A 83 9.34 4.87 -0.31
CA GLY A 83 9.35 4.29 1.05
C GLY A 83 10.05 5.18 2.08
N VAL A 84 11.15 5.82 1.69
CA VAL A 84 11.88 6.79 2.55
C VAL A 84 11.05 8.04 2.84
N GLY A 85 10.28 8.53 1.86
CA GLY A 85 9.39 9.67 2.04
C GLY A 85 8.27 9.36 3.03
N VAL A 86 7.67 8.17 2.90
CA VAL A 86 6.65 7.69 3.83
C VAL A 86 7.23 7.50 5.23
N ALA A 87 8.41 6.89 5.37
CA ALA A 87 9.07 6.74 6.67
C ALA A 87 9.29 8.08 7.38
N LYS A 88 9.69 9.14 6.64
CA LYS A 88 9.81 10.51 7.21
C LYS A 88 8.47 11.05 7.68
N ALA A 89 7.38 10.82 6.94
CA ALA A 89 6.04 11.24 7.34
C ALA A 89 5.57 10.55 8.62
N PHE A 90 5.83 9.25 8.76
CA PHE A 90 5.54 8.49 9.98
C PHE A 90 6.35 8.99 11.17
N LEU A 91 7.65 9.23 10.99
CA LEU A 91 8.49 9.80 12.05
C LEU A 91 8.03 11.19 12.48
N LYS A 92 7.56 12.01 11.54
CA LYS A 92 6.96 13.32 11.86
C LYS A 92 5.68 13.14 12.68
N PHE A 93 4.78 12.25 12.24
CA PHE A 93 3.55 11.93 12.96
C PHE A 93 3.79 11.38 14.38
N CYS A 94 4.86 10.61 14.60
CA CYS A 94 5.19 10.13 15.95
C CYS A 94 5.76 11.21 16.88
N LYS A 95 6.23 12.33 16.32
CA LYS A 95 6.87 13.42 17.08
C LYS A 95 5.94 14.59 17.36
N GLU A 96 4.91 14.77 16.55
CA GLU A 96 3.96 15.90 16.55
C GLU A 96 2.53 15.39 16.75
#